data_AF-A0A3N9X8F8-F1
#
_entry.id   AF-A0A3N9X8F8-F1
#
_cell.length_a   1.000
_cell.length_b   1.000
_cell.length_c   1.000
_cell.angle_alpha   90.00
_cell.angle_beta   90.00
_cell.angle_gamma   90.00
#
_symmetry.space_group_name_H-M   'P 1'
#
loop_
_entity.id
_entity.type
_entity.pdbx_description
1 polymer ?
#
loop_
_entity_poly.entity_id
_entity_poly.type
_entity_poly.pdbx_seq_one_letter_code
_entity_poly.pdbx_strand_id
1 'polypeptide(L)'
;MDVGAGNAILWDHRSGHWAFDPALVVRFVNDYRNVDRFETVDRATAERVAETVSGGHALPDEDDIRAMFAPDASAGGPQPSGRQ
;
A
#
# COMPACT_ATOMS: atom_id res chain seq x y z
N MET A 1 -8.03 -8.09 21.04
CA MET A 1 -8.55 -7.10 20.08
C MET A 1 -7.91 -7.46 18.77
N ASP A 2 -8.70 -7.89 17.78
CA ASP A 2 -8.21 -8.01 16.41
C ASP A 2 -7.89 -6.59 15.95
N VAL A 3 -6.65 -6.17 16.19
CA VAL A 3 -6.08 -4.98 15.59
C VAL A 3 -5.84 -5.38 14.14
N GLY A 4 -6.91 -5.39 13.35
CA GLY A 4 -6.86 -5.77 11.94
C GLY A 4 -5.71 -5.00 11.31
N ALA A 5 -4.67 -5.73 10.92
CA ALA A 5 -3.53 -5.18 10.20
C ALA A 5 -4.06 -4.61 8.88
N GLY A 6 -4.53 -3.37 8.92
CA GLY A 6 -4.99 -2.67 7.73
C GLY A 6 -3.80 -2.52 6.81
N ASN A 7 -3.82 -3.24 5.70
CA ASN A 7 -2.89 -2.97 4.61
C ASN A 7 -3.29 -1.64 3.98
N ALA A 8 -2.32 -0.75 3.79
CA ALA A 8 -2.54 0.52 3.12
C ALA A 8 -1.41 0.74 2.11
N ILE A 9 -1.74 1.38 1.00
CA ILE A 9 -0.76 1.89 0.06
C ILE A 9 -0.49 3.35 0.36
N LEU A 10 0.70 3.82 0.02
CA LEU A 10 1.13 5.21 0.20
C LEU A 10 1.65 5.76 -1.12
N TRP A 11 1.45 7.06 -1.32
CA TRP A 11 2.07 7.78 -2.42
C TRP A 11 3.49 8.17 -2.01
N ASP A 12 4.50 7.64 -2.69
CA ASP A 12 5.88 8.07 -2.51
C ASP A 12 6.18 9.25 -3.44
N HIS A 13 6.31 10.45 -2.86
CA HIS A 13 6.62 11.66 -3.61
C HIS A 13 8.03 11.66 -4.24
N ARG A 14 8.96 10.85 -3.74
CA ARG A 14 10.35 10.84 -4.24
C ARG A 14 10.48 10.03 -5.52
N SER A 15 9.79 8.91 -5.58
CA SER A 15 9.80 7.96 -6.68
C SER A 15 8.56 8.12 -7.58
N GLY A 16 7.59 8.95 -7.18
CA GLY A 16 6.42 9.28 -7.99
C GLY A 16 5.53 8.08 -8.29
N HIS A 17 5.38 7.14 -7.34
CA HIS A 17 4.52 5.97 -7.50
C HIS A 17 3.82 5.59 -6.20
N TRP A 18 2.73 4.83 -6.33
CA TRP A 18 2.05 4.17 -5.23
C TRP A 18 2.82 2.93 -4.80
N ALA A 19 3.11 2.82 -3.50
CA ALA A 19 3.87 1.72 -2.93
C ALA A 19 3.16 1.12 -1.71
N PHE A 20 3.40 -0.16 -1.47
CA PHE A 20 3.05 -0.82 -0.23
C PHE A 20 4.28 -0.92 0.66
N ASP A 21 4.26 -0.24 1.81
CA ASP A 21 5.30 -0.38 2.85
C ASP A 21 4.62 -0.66 4.21
N PRO A 22 4.54 -1.94 4.62
CA PRO A 22 3.85 -2.30 5.85
C PRO A 22 4.52 -1.72 7.11
N ALA A 23 5.83 -1.46 7.07
CA ALA A 23 6.54 -0.88 8.21
C ALA A 23 6.21 0.60 8.42
N LEU A 24 5.96 1.34 7.34
CA LEU A 24 5.45 2.72 7.40
C LEU A 24 3.96 2.75 7.74
N VAL A 25 3.16 1.89 7.12
CA VAL A 25 1.70 1.84 7.31
C VAL A 25 1.31 1.56 8.76
N VAL A 26 1.97 0.60 9.41
CA VAL A 26 1.69 0.27 10.82
C VAL A 26 1.89 1.48 11.74
N ARG A 27 2.82 2.39 11.42
CA ARG A 27 3.03 3.61 12.23
C ARG A 27 1.93 4.65 12.05
N PHE A 28 1.23 4.63 10.92
CA PHE A 28 0.10 5.53 10.65
C PHE A 28 -1.23 4.98 11.16
N VAL A 29 -1.48 3.68 10.97
CA VAL A 29 -2.77 3.05 11.28
C VAL A 29 -2.86 2.57 12.74
N ASN A 30 -1.73 2.18 13.35
CA ASN A 30 -1.71 1.52 14.67
C ASN A 30 -1.31 2.46 15.82
N ASP A 31 -0.95 3.71 15.54
CA ASP A 31 -0.68 4.68 16.60
C ASP A 31 -2.02 5.24 17.11
N TYR A 32 -2.36 4.93 18.37
CA TYR A 32 -3.61 5.32 19.04
C TYR A 32 -3.86 6.83 19.09
N ARG A 33 -2.90 7.68 18.71
CA ARG A 33 -3.07 9.13 18.59
C ARG A 33 -3.51 9.58 17.19
N ASN A 34 -3.54 8.67 16.22
CA ASN A 34 -3.88 8.97 14.82
C ASN A 34 -5.29 8.54 14.41
N VAL A 35 -6.08 7.95 15.31
CA VAL A 35 -7.48 7.53 15.03
C VAL A 35 -8.41 8.66 14.60
N ASP A 36 -8.09 9.92 14.90
CA ASP A 36 -8.85 11.10 14.47
C ASP A 36 -8.30 11.74 13.18
N ARG A 37 -7.18 11.23 12.63
CA ARG A 37 -6.49 11.84 11.47
C ARG A 37 -6.86 11.24 10.11
N PHE A 38 -7.63 10.16 10.08
CA PHE A 38 -8.08 9.56 8.84
C PHE A 38 -9.60 9.47 8.82
N GLU A 39 -10.17 9.79 7.67
CA GLU A 39 -11.60 9.67 7.39
C GLU A 39 -11.79 8.58 6.34
N THR A 40 -12.75 7.68 6.57
CA THR A 40 -13.16 6.73 5.53
C THR A 40 -14.04 7.47 4.53
N VAL A 41 -13.53 7.62 3.31
CA VAL A 41 -14.24 8.26 2.20
C VAL A 41 -14.62 7.24 1.14
N ASP A 42 -15.62 7.59 0.31
CA ASP A 42 -15.97 6.83 -0.90
C ASP A 42 -14.83 6.83 -1.94
N ARG A 43 -14.83 5.82 -2.82
CA ARG A 43 -13.85 5.64 -3.89
C ARG A 43 -13.70 6.88 -4.77
N ALA A 44 -14.80 7.50 -5.20
CA ALA A 44 -14.73 8.67 -6.08
C ALA A 44 -14.08 9.88 -5.37
N THR A 45 -14.24 10.00 -4.06
CA THR A 45 -13.55 11.02 -3.27
C THR A 45 -12.07 10.69 -3.10
N ALA A 46 -11.74 9.41 -2.83
CA ALA A 46 -10.35 8.96 -2.71
C ALA A 46 -9.57 9.19 -4.02
N GLU A 47 -10.18 8.97 -5.17
CA GLU A 47 -9.58 9.21 -6.49
C GLU A 47 -9.29 10.69 -6.72
N ARG A 48 -10.23 11.59 -6.44
CA ARG A 48 -9.98 13.04 -6.56
C ARG A 48 -8.86 13.51 -5.64
N VAL A 49 -8.82 12.98 -4.41
CA VAL A 49 -7.73 13.30 -3.47
C VAL A 49 -6.41 12.75 -4.00
N ALA A 50 -6.37 11.50 -4.47
CA ALA A 50 -5.21 10.85 -5.05
C ALA A 50 -4.64 11.67 -6.21
N GLU A 51 -5.46 12.04 -7.19
CA GLU A 51 -5.06 12.88 -8.32
C GLU A 51 -4.52 14.23 -7.85
N THR A 52 -5.13 14.84 -6.82
CA THR A 52 -4.69 16.12 -6.29
C THR A 52 -3.31 16.02 -5.61
N VAL A 53 -3.09 14.99 -4.78
CA VAL A 53 -1.83 14.85 -4.01
C VAL A 53 -0.68 14.31 -4.86
N SER A 54 -0.99 13.48 -5.86
CA SER A 54 -0.01 12.83 -6.71
C SER A 54 0.39 13.65 -7.94
N GLY A 55 -0.27 14.80 -8.16
CA GLY A 55 -0.03 15.66 -9.32
C GLY A 55 -0.65 15.11 -10.61
N GLY A 56 -1.79 14.44 -10.52
CA GLY A 56 -2.57 13.91 -11.65
C GLY A 56 -2.46 12.40 -11.83
N HIS A 57 -1.82 11.66 -10.92
CA HIS A 57 -1.81 10.21 -10.95
C HIS A 57 -3.06 9.66 -10.25
N ALA A 58 -3.78 8.80 -10.98
CA ALA A 58 -4.95 8.11 -10.45
C ALA A 58 -4.56 7.19 -9.28
N LEU A 59 -5.53 6.95 -8.41
CA LEU A 59 -5.44 5.90 -7.40
C LEU A 59 -5.48 4.53 -8.11
N PRO A 60 -4.62 3.57 -7.74
CA PRO A 60 -4.67 2.24 -8.33
C PRO A 60 -6.03 1.58 -8.09
N ASP A 61 -6.45 0.73 -9.02
CA ASP A 61 -7.68 -0.05 -8.90
C ASP A 61 -7.55 -1.13 -7.81
N GLU A 62 -8.67 -1.71 -7.39
CA GLU A 62 -8.65 -2.73 -6.33
C GLU A 62 -7.76 -3.93 -6.67
N ASP A 63 -7.67 -4.33 -7.94
CA ASP A 63 -6.83 -5.45 -8.36
C ASP A 63 -5.34 -5.15 -8.21
N ASP A 64 -4.90 -3.96 -8.67
CA ASP A 64 -3.53 -3.48 -8.48
C ASP A 64 -3.18 -3.32 -7.00
N ILE A 65 -4.09 -2.76 -6.20
CA ILE A 65 -3.91 -2.65 -4.74
C ILE A 65 -3.71 -4.05 -4.13
N ARG A 66 -4.53 -5.03 -4.52
CA ARG A 66 -4.40 -6.41 -4.03
C ARG A 66 -3.09 -7.04 -4.49
N ALA A 67 -2.65 -6.77 -5.72
CA ALA A 67 -1.37 -7.24 -6.23
C ALA A 67 -0.17 -6.63 -5.47
N MET A 68 -0.25 -5.35 -5.06
CA MET A 68 0.78 -4.70 -4.23
C MET A 68 0.88 -5.32 -2.83
N PHE A 69 -0.24 -5.84 -2.30
CA PHE A 69 -0.27 -6.55 -1.02
C PHE A 69 0.15 -8.01 -1.13
N ALA A 70 0.18 -8.56 -2.35
CA ALA A 70 0.62 -9.92 -2.53
C ALA A 70 2.10 -10.00 -2.12
N PRO A 71 2.47 -10.91 -1.19
CA PRO A 71 3.87 -11.19 -0.97
C PRO A 71 4.42 -11.68 -2.31
N ASP A 72 5.49 -11.04 -2.77
CA ASP A 72 6.19 -11.40 -3.99
C ASP A 72 6.24 -12.94 -4.10
N ALA A 73 5.49 -13.51 -5.05
CA ALA A 73 5.52 -14.94 -5.34
C ALA A 73 6.85 -15.36 -5.99
N SER A 74 7.89 -14.54 -5.85
CA SER A 74 9.26 -14.74 -6.29
C SER A 74 10.26 -14.59 -5.12
N ALA A 75 9.89 -15.09 -3.93
CA ALA A 75 10.88 -15.63 -2.99
C ALA A 75 11.26 -17.09 -3.30
N GLY A 76 10.94 -17.58 -4.52
CA GLY A 76 11.39 -18.86 -5.06
C GLY A 76 12.48 -18.66 -6.12
N GLY A 77 13.64 -18.14 -5.72
CA GLY A 77 14.81 -18.14 -6.61
C GLY A 77 15.15 -19.57 -7.06
N PRO A 78 15.49 -19.83 -8.33
CA PRO A 78 15.84 -21.18 -8.78
C PRO A 78 17.05 -21.67 -7.98
N GLN A 79 16.84 -22.72 -7.19
CA GLN A 79 17.92 -23.46 -6.57
C GLN A 79 18.81 -24.00 -7.71
N PRO A 80 20.11 -23.64 -7.79
CA PRO A 80 20.98 -24.25 -8.77
C PRO A 80 21.16 -25.71 -8.36
N SER A 81 20.45 -26.61 -9.04
CA SER A 81 20.69 -28.05 -8.94
C SER A 81 22.15 -28.30 -9.33
N GLY A 82 22.96 -28.60 -8.33
CA GLY A 82 24.33 -29.04 -8.50
C GLY A 82 24.37 -30.23 -9.46
N ARG A 83 25.08 -30.02 -10.57
CA ARG A 83 25.44 -31.02 -11.57
C ARG A 83 26.34 -32.06 -10.90
N GLN A 84 25.90 -33.32 -10.90
CA GLN A 84 26.79 -34.48 -10.78
C GLN A 84 27.25 -34.92 -12.17
#